data_AF-A0AAD9ZP20-F1
#
_entry.id   AF-A0AAD9ZP20-F1
#
_cell.length_a   1.000
_cell.length_b   1.000
_cell.length_c   1.000
_cell.angle_alpha   90.00
_cell.angle_beta   90.00
_cell.angle_gamma   90.00
#
_symmetry.space_group_name_H-M   'P 1'
#
loop_
_entity.id
_entity.type
_entity.pdbx_description
1 polymer ?
#
loop_
_entity_poly.entity_id
_entity_poly.type
_entity_poly.pdbx_seq_one_letter_code
_entity_poly.pdbx_strand_id
1 'polypeptide(L)'
;MFSKLVEYKQRGSYKKKKHLTRKSFVRFAMSFLEMGKPGLLRWVLQQKEMYFGVLRGLGNDEDETIIYVLSTLRNRVLTEESLVPPGLRSVLFGSVTLEQLVGISGRENGGTAAELAHHVLVMVCTDPCNGLMPNLKRHPNPLRGNPNRLLVH
;
A
#
# COMPACT_ATOMS: atom_id res chain seq x y z
N MET A 1 -5.11 24.29 37.15
CA MET A 1 -4.02 24.11 36.15
C MET A 1 -3.59 22.65 35.96
N PHE A 2 -3.55 21.82 37.01
CA PHE A 2 -3.06 20.43 36.90
C PHE A 2 -3.94 19.46 36.10
N SER A 3 -5.27 19.66 36.08
CA SER A 3 -6.21 18.79 35.37
C SER A 3 -5.96 18.76 33.85
N LYS A 4 -5.68 19.93 33.25
CA LYS A 4 -5.29 20.04 31.82
C LYS A 4 -3.99 19.32 31.51
N LEU A 5 -3.04 19.27 32.46
CA LEU A 5 -1.75 18.62 32.27
C LEU A 5 -1.87 17.08 32.31
N VAL A 6 -2.77 16.56 33.16
CA VAL A 6 -3.07 15.12 33.26
C VAL A 6 -3.81 14.64 32.01
N GLU A 7 -4.80 15.38 31.53
CA GLU A 7 -5.48 15.09 30.25
C GLU A 7 -4.51 15.09 29.06
N TYR A 8 -3.58 16.05 29.01
CA TYR A 8 -2.58 16.13 27.96
C TYR A 8 -1.63 14.90 27.98
N LYS A 9 -1.18 14.50 29.18
CA LYS A 9 -0.36 13.28 29.37
C LYS A 9 -1.13 12.01 28.99
N GLN A 10 -2.40 11.89 29.37
CA GLN A 10 -3.25 10.75 28.99
C GLN A 10 -3.48 10.67 27.47
N ARG A 11 -3.78 11.80 26.82
CA ARG A 11 -3.98 11.87 25.37
C ARG A 11 -2.69 11.56 24.60
N GLY A 12 -1.54 12.02 25.10
CA GLY A 12 -0.22 11.67 24.55
C GLY A 12 0.11 10.18 24.69
N SER A 13 -0.16 9.59 25.86
CA SER A 13 0.02 8.15 26.10
C SER A 13 -0.89 7.30 25.21
N TYR A 14 -2.16 7.69 25.04
CA TYR A 14 -3.11 7.00 24.15
C TYR A 14 -2.67 7.07 22.68
N LYS A 15 -2.24 8.26 22.21
CA LYS A 15 -1.69 8.41 20.86
C LYS A 15 -0.46 7.52 20.65
N LYS A 16 0.49 7.52 21.60
CA LYS A 16 1.69 6.65 21.54
C LYS A 16 1.32 5.17 21.48
N LYS A 17 0.41 4.71 22.35
CA LYS A 17 -0.08 3.32 22.32
C LYS A 17 -0.74 2.97 20.99
N LYS A 18 -1.59 3.86 20.46
CA LYS A 18 -2.24 3.67 19.15
C LYS A 18 -1.21 3.57 18.01
N HIS A 19 -0.16 4.40 18.02
CA HIS A 19 0.93 4.32 17.06
C HIS A 19 1.69 2.98 17.16
N LEU A 20 2.03 2.53 18.38
CA LEU A 20 2.68 1.23 18.58
C LEU A 20 1.82 0.06 18.08
N THR A 21 0.52 0.05 18.40
CA THR A 21 -0.41 -0.99 17.92
C THR A 21 -0.51 -0.99 16.40
N ARG A 22 -0.58 0.20 15.77
CA ARG A 22 -0.60 0.31 14.31
C ARG A 22 0.70 -0.20 13.69
N LYS A 23 1.87 0.23 14.19
CA LYS A 23 3.18 -0.21 13.69
C LYS A 23 3.33 -1.74 13.79
N SER A 24 2.92 -2.34 14.91
CA SER A 24 2.91 -3.79 15.08
C SER A 24 1.94 -4.51 14.13
N PHE A 25 0.73 -3.96 13.93
CA PHE A 25 -0.23 -4.51 12.97
C PHE A 25 0.32 -4.48 11.54
N VAL A 26 0.91 -3.36 11.11
CA VAL A 26 1.51 -3.22 9.79
C VAL A 26 2.65 -4.22 9.61
N ARG A 27 3.57 -4.31 10.57
CA ARG A 27 4.67 -5.30 10.53
C ARG A 27 4.15 -6.73 10.43
N PHE A 28 3.14 -7.07 11.23
CA PHE A 28 2.51 -8.39 11.18
C PHE A 28 1.94 -8.68 9.79
N ALA A 29 1.09 -7.81 9.26
CA ALA A 29 0.44 -8.02 7.97
C ALA A 29 1.43 -8.11 6.79
N MET A 30 2.46 -7.25 6.79
CA MET A 30 3.45 -7.19 5.71
C MET A 30 4.45 -8.35 5.77
N SER A 31 4.72 -8.94 6.93
CA SER A 31 5.63 -10.09 7.05
C SER A 31 5.19 -11.29 6.21
N PHE A 32 3.88 -11.49 6.02
CA PHE A 32 3.35 -12.54 5.14
C PHE A 32 3.67 -12.29 3.66
N LEU A 33 3.77 -11.02 3.25
CA LEU A 33 4.17 -10.67 1.88
C LEU A 33 5.68 -10.71 1.72
N GLU A 34 6.42 -10.33 2.76
CA GLU A 34 7.88 -10.30 2.78
C GLU A 34 8.51 -11.70 2.72
N MET A 35 7.97 -12.64 3.50
CA MET A 35 8.45 -14.02 3.65
C MET A 35 7.70 -15.02 2.76
N GLY A 36 6.60 -14.59 2.13
CA GLY A 36 5.72 -15.46 1.36
C GLY A 36 6.42 -16.04 0.13
N LYS A 37 6.34 -17.36 -0.04
CA LYS A 37 6.66 -18.00 -1.33
C LYS A 37 5.67 -17.47 -2.39
N PRO A 38 6.08 -17.23 -3.64
CA PRO A 38 5.20 -16.71 -4.70
C PRO A 38 3.85 -17.43 -4.80
N GLY A 39 3.84 -18.77 -4.70
CA GLY A 39 2.61 -19.56 -4.74
C GLY A 39 1.62 -19.31 -3.59
N LEU A 40 2.06 -18.73 -2.47
CA LEU A 40 1.22 -18.39 -1.32
C LEU A 40 0.73 -16.94 -1.34
N LEU A 41 1.45 -16.03 -2.01
CA LEU A 41 1.10 -14.61 -2.04
C LEU A 41 -0.30 -14.37 -2.59
N ARG A 42 -0.72 -15.15 -3.59
CA ARG A 42 -2.09 -15.11 -4.11
C ARG A 42 -3.14 -15.33 -3.02
N TRP A 43 -2.92 -16.31 -2.14
CA TRP A 43 -3.86 -16.67 -1.07
C TRP A 43 -3.83 -15.67 0.07
N VAL A 44 -2.63 -15.23 0.44
CA VAL A 44 -2.43 -14.20 1.46
C VAL A 44 -3.16 -12.91 1.07
N LEU A 45 -3.00 -12.45 -0.18
CA LEU A 45 -3.66 -11.24 -0.69
C LEU A 45 -5.19 -11.35 -0.82
N GLN A 46 -5.79 -12.53 -0.64
CA GLN A 46 -7.25 -12.64 -0.51
C GLN A 46 -7.76 -12.08 0.81
N GLN A 47 -6.90 -11.91 1.83
CA GLN A 47 -7.23 -11.24 3.09
C GLN A 47 -7.30 -9.71 2.90
N LYS A 48 -8.20 -9.27 2.00
CA LYS A 48 -8.29 -7.90 1.49
C LYS A 48 -8.45 -6.86 2.59
N GLU A 49 -9.27 -7.13 3.59
CA GLU A 49 -9.52 -6.20 4.70
C GLU A 49 -8.25 -5.87 5.50
N MET A 50 -7.37 -6.86 5.69
CA MET A 50 -6.12 -6.66 6.41
C MET A 50 -5.21 -5.69 5.66
N TYR A 51 -5.00 -5.94 4.36
CA TYR A 51 -4.14 -5.08 3.53
C TYR A 51 -4.77 -3.73 3.23
N PHE A 52 -6.09 -3.66 3.08
CA PHE A 52 -6.81 -2.39 3.00
C PHE A 52 -6.61 -1.55 4.27
N GLY A 53 -6.67 -2.16 5.46
CA GLY A 53 -6.41 -1.47 6.73
C GLY A 53 -4.98 -0.92 6.85
N VAL A 54 -3.99 -1.63 6.31
CA VAL A 54 -2.61 -1.13 6.21
C VAL A 54 -2.57 0.09 5.30
N LEU A 55 -3.00 -0.08 4.04
CA LEU A 55 -2.86 0.92 2.98
C LEU A 55 -3.68 2.19 3.22
N ARG A 56 -4.89 2.07 3.76
CA ARG A 56 -5.77 3.21 4.05
C ARG A 56 -5.16 4.23 5.00
N GLY A 57 -4.31 3.79 5.93
CA GLY A 57 -3.69 4.69 6.91
C GLY A 57 -2.24 5.05 6.60
N LEU A 58 -1.70 4.60 5.46
CA LEU A 58 -0.26 4.65 5.17
C LEU A 58 0.29 6.07 5.20
N GLY A 59 -0.46 7.05 4.70
CA GLY A 59 -0.06 8.46 4.73
C GLY A 59 -0.01 9.10 6.12
N ASN A 60 -0.41 8.39 7.18
CA ASN A 60 -0.25 8.84 8.57
C ASN A 60 0.88 8.10 9.31
N ASP A 61 1.56 7.16 8.64
CA ASP A 61 2.64 6.41 9.23
C ASP A 61 3.98 7.15 9.16
N GLU A 62 4.92 6.71 9.99
CA GLU A 62 6.31 7.16 10.01
C GLU A 62 6.99 6.75 8.70
N ASP A 63 7.95 7.54 8.21
CA ASP A 63 8.64 7.26 6.94
C ASP A 63 9.27 5.87 6.91
N GLU A 64 9.84 5.38 8.03
CA GLU A 64 10.36 4.01 8.15
C GLU A 64 9.28 2.96 7.80
N THR A 65 8.06 3.16 8.30
CA THR A 65 6.93 2.25 8.06
C THR A 65 6.45 2.35 6.61
N ILE A 66 6.36 3.58 6.07
CA ILE A 66 6.00 3.80 4.67
C ILE A 66 7.00 3.09 3.75
N ILE A 67 8.29 3.31 3.97
CA ILE A 67 9.38 2.70 3.19
C ILE A 67 9.29 1.18 3.26
N TYR A 68 9.07 0.61 4.45
CA TYR A 68 8.92 -0.83 4.63
C TYR A 68 7.74 -1.40 3.83
N VAL A 69 6.55 -0.78 3.94
CA VAL A 69 5.35 -1.24 3.22
C VAL A 69 5.57 -1.17 1.71
N LEU A 70 6.00 -0.02 1.20
CA LEU A 70 6.13 0.21 -0.24
C LEU A 70 7.26 -0.63 -0.85
N SER A 71 8.38 -0.81 -0.14
CA SER A 71 9.47 -1.66 -0.60
C SER A 71 9.03 -3.12 -0.67
N THR A 72 8.27 -3.59 0.33
CA THR A 72 7.74 -4.95 0.34
C THR A 72 6.80 -5.17 -0.84
N LEU A 73 5.85 -4.25 -1.07
CA LEU A 73 4.94 -4.35 -2.22
C LEU A 73 5.70 -4.35 -3.54
N ARG A 74 6.62 -3.40 -3.73
CA ARG A 74 7.44 -3.29 -4.94
C ARG A 74 8.23 -4.57 -5.20
N ASN A 75 8.93 -5.07 -4.20
CA ASN A 75 9.92 -6.14 -4.38
C ASN A 75 9.31 -7.56 -4.31
N ARG A 76 8.10 -7.71 -3.75
CA ARG A 76 7.48 -9.04 -3.55
C ARG A 76 6.16 -9.23 -4.26
N VAL A 77 5.41 -8.17 -4.54
CA VAL A 77 4.07 -8.26 -5.13
C VAL A 77 4.05 -7.73 -6.56
N LEU A 78 4.67 -6.57 -6.80
CA LEU A 78 4.67 -5.88 -8.08
C LEU A 78 5.78 -6.34 -9.04
N THR A 79 6.32 -7.54 -8.84
CA THR A 79 7.33 -8.15 -9.72
C THR A 79 6.74 -9.34 -10.48
N GLU A 80 7.33 -9.76 -11.59
CA GLU A 80 6.82 -10.89 -12.37
C GLU A 80 6.92 -12.22 -11.60
N GLU A 81 7.92 -12.35 -10.74
CA GLU A 81 8.21 -13.54 -9.93
C GLU A 81 7.16 -13.79 -8.84
N SER A 82 6.34 -12.79 -8.48
CA SER A 82 5.35 -12.91 -7.42
C SER A 82 4.24 -13.90 -7.75
N LEU A 83 4.02 -14.21 -9.04
CA LEU A 83 2.88 -14.99 -9.56
C LEU A 83 1.51 -14.43 -9.15
N VAL A 84 1.45 -13.23 -8.57
CA VAL A 84 0.20 -12.55 -8.22
C VAL A 84 -0.43 -12.02 -9.51
N PRO A 85 -1.66 -12.45 -9.86
CA PRO A 85 -2.30 -11.99 -11.08
C PRO A 85 -2.54 -10.47 -11.09
N PRO A 86 -2.48 -9.79 -12.25
CA PRO A 86 -2.71 -8.34 -12.36
C PRO A 86 -3.99 -7.87 -11.67
N GLY A 87 -5.09 -8.62 -11.84
CA GLY A 87 -6.36 -8.29 -11.19
C GLY A 87 -6.27 -8.23 -9.66
N LEU A 88 -5.49 -9.11 -9.03
CA LEU A 88 -5.31 -9.12 -7.58
C LEU A 88 -4.37 -8.00 -7.11
N ARG A 89 -3.33 -7.67 -7.89
CA ARG A 89 -2.48 -6.49 -7.64
C ARG A 89 -3.33 -5.22 -7.62
N SER A 90 -4.22 -5.06 -8.61
CA SER A 90 -5.06 -3.86 -8.76
C SER A 90 -5.96 -3.59 -7.55
N VAL A 91 -6.37 -4.63 -6.80
CA VAL A 91 -7.25 -4.50 -5.62
C VAL A 91 -6.57 -3.71 -4.49
N LEU A 92 -5.24 -3.80 -4.38
CA LEU A 92 -4.47 -3.05 -3.39
C LEU A 92 -4.49 -1.54 -3.68
N PHE A 93 -4.57 -1.17 -4.95
CA PHE A 93 -4.46 0.21 -5.44
C PHE A 93 -5.83 0.79 -5.81
N GLY A 94 -6.78 0.74 -4.86
CA GLY A 94 -8.02 1.51 -4.96
C GLY A 94 -7.79 3.02 -4.83
N SER A 95 -8.84 3.82 -5.08
CA SER A 95 -8.77 5.29 -5.02
C SER A 95 -8.16 5.80 -3.72
N VAL A 96 -8.63 5.28 -2.58
CA VAL A 96 -8.11 5.64 -1.25
C VAL A 96 -6.60 5.38 -1.16
N THR A 97 -6.11 4.22 -1.60
CA THR A 97 -4.68 3.92 -1.59
C THR A 97 -3.90 4.85 -2.52
N LEU A 98 -4.42 5.10 -3.73
CA LEU A 98 -3.78 5.99 -4.70
C LEU A 98 -3.69 7.42 -4.18
N GLU A 99 -4.74 7.94 -3.53
CA GLU A 99 -4.73 9.24 -2.87
C GLU A 99 -3.70 9.31 -1.74
N GLN A 100 -3.55 8.25 -0.94
CA GLN A 100 -2.48 8.17 0.05
C GLN A 100 -1.09 8.24 -0.61
N LEU A 101 -0.87 7.51 -1.71
CA LEU A 101 0.41 7.54 -2.45
C LEU A 101 0.71 8.93 -3.02
N VAL A 102 -0.29 9.59 -3.63
CA VAL A 102 -0.17 10.97 -4.11
C VAL A 102 0.23 11.89 -2.96
N GLY A 103 -0.48 11.83 -1.84
CA GLY A 103 -0.19 12.64 -0.66
C GLY A 103 1.20 12.40 -0.06
N ILE A 104 1.68 11.16 -0.04
CA ILE A 104 3.05 10.84 0.41
C ILE A 104 4.09 11.37 -0.59
N SER A 105 3.87 11.16 -1.90
CA SER A 105 4.79 11.58 -2.95
C SER A 105 4.96 13.09 -3.05
N GLY A 106 3.94 13.87 -2.67
CA GLY A 106 3.97 15.33 -2.70
C GLY A 106 4.58 15.99 -1.45
N ARG A 107 5.17 15.24 -0.52
CA ARG A 107 5.78 15.81 0.69
C ARG A 107 7.13 16.49 0.36
N GLU A 108 7.22 17.79 0.60
CA GLU A 108 8.42 18.62 0.31
C GLU A 108 9.72 18.08 0.95
N ASN A 109 9.64 17.45 2.13
CA ASN A 109 10.78 16.84 2.84
C ASN A 109 10.59 15.33 3.05
N GLY A 110 9.85 14.65 2.17
CA GLY A 110 9.50 13.24 2.35
C GLY A 110 10.61 12.23 2.02
N GLY A 111 11.75 12.69 1.51
CA GLY A 111 12.93 11.88 1.21
C GLY A 111 12.60 10.58 0.48
N THR A 112 13.22 9.48 0.93
CA THR A 112 13.04 8.14 0.35
C THR A 112 11.59 7.66 0.36
N ALA A 113 10.78 8.06 1.35
CA ALA A 113 9.37 7.67 1.41
C ALA A 113 8.56 8.30 0.26
N ALA A 114 8.78 9.58 -0.01
CA ALA A 114 8.15 10.29 -1.12
C ALA A 114 8.59 9.75 -2.48
N GLU A 115 9.90 9.54 -2.68
CA GLU A 115 10.47 8.96 -3.91
C GLU A 115 9.90 7.57 -4.19
N LEU A 116 9.84 6.72 -3.16
CA LEU A 116 9.32 5.36 -3.31
C LEU A 116 7.81 5.34 -3.57
N ALA A 117 7.05 6.24 -2.92
CA ALA A 117 5.62 6.40 -3.19
C ALA A 117 5.38 6.85 -4.63
N HIS A 118 6.15 7.82 -5.13
CA HIS A 118 6.08 8.25 -6.52
C HIS A 118 6.40 7.10 -7.48
N HIS A 119 7.48 6.35 -7.22
CA HIS A 119 7.88 5.22 -8.05
C HIS A 119 6.81 4.12 -8.10
N VAL A 120 6.23 3.74 -6.95
CA VAL A 120 5.14 2.76 -6.89
C VAL A 120 3.91 3.29 -7.62
N LEU A 121 3.57 4.58 -7.46
CA LEU A 121 2.44 5.21 -8.13
C LEU A 121 2.58 5.15 -9.65
N VAL A 122 3.73 5.52 -10.20
CA VAL A 122 4.03 5.42 -11.64
C VAL A 122 3.90 3.97 -12.08
N MET A 123 4.57 3.05 -11.39
CA MET A 123 4.55 1.62 -11.73
C MET A 123 3.13 1.06 -11.83
N VAL A 124 2.27 1.32 -10.84
CA VAL A 124 0.91 0.76 -10.85
C VAL A 124 -0.02 1.44 -11.86
N CYS A 125 0.20 2.74 -12.12
CA CYS A 125 -0.64 3.53 -13.01
C CYS A 125 -0.22 3.46 -14.49
N THR A 126 1.00 3.04 -14.81
CA THR A 126 1.48 3.01 -16.21
C THR A 126 1.77 1.63 -16.74
N ASP A 127 2.08 0.65 -15.87
CA ASP A 127 2.31 -0.74 -16.29
C ASP A 127 0.99 -1.54 -16.22
N PRO A 128 0.45 -2.01 -17.37
CA PRO A 128 -0.75 -2.84 -17.41
C PRO A 128 -0.64 -4.13 -16.60
N CYS A 129 0.57 -4.67 -16.39
CA CYS A 129 0.78 -5.87 -15.57
C CYS A 129 0.38 -5.70 -14.10
N ASN A 130 0.17 -4.46 -13.64
CA ASN A 130 -0.38 -4.17 -12.30
C ASN A 130 -1.91 -4.11 -12.27
N GLY A 131 -2.56 -4.27 -13.41
CA GLY A 131 -4.00 -4.50 -13.53
C GLY A 131 -4.88 -3.27 -13.41
N LEU A 132 -4.32 -2.06 -13.25
CA LEU A 132 -5.09 -0.82 -13.33
C LEU A 132 -5.33 -0.43 -14.80
N MET A 133 -4.26 -0.35 -15.59
CA MET A 133 -4.34 0.03 -17.01
C MET A 133 -4.65 -1.16 -17.93
N PRO A 134 -5.43 -0.94 -19.01
CA PRO A 134 -5.65 -1.94 -20.02
C PRO A 134 -4.42 -2.10 -20.94
N ASN A 135 -4.20 -3.31 -21.42
CA ASN A 135 -3.36 -3.61 -22.57
C ASN A 135 -4.06 -4.69 -23.42
N LEU A 136 -4.98 -4.22 -24.27
CA LEU A 136 -5.79 -5.08 -25.13
C LEU A 136 -4.98 -5.69 -26.29
N LYS A 137 -3.82 -5.10 -26.61
CA LYS A 137 -2.91 -5.58 -27.67
C LYS A 137 -2.01 -6.72 -27.21
N ARG A 138 -1.98 -7.03 -25.90
CA ARG A 138 -1.18 -8.12 -25.35
C ARG A 138 -1.74 -9.46 -25.81
N HIS A 139 -0.87 -10.31 -26.38
CA HIS A 139 -1.18 -11.69 -26.75
C HIS A 139 -0.29 -12.67 -25.97
N PRO A 140 -0.76 -13.90 -25.67
CA PRO A 140 -2.11 -14.42 -25.94
C PRO A 140 -3.17 -13.91 -24.94
N ASN A 141 -2.77 -13.20 -23.88
CA ASN A 141 -3.64 -12.81 -22.76
C ASN A 141 -3.81 -11.28 -22.67
N PRO A 142 -4.84 -10.69 -23.32
CA PRO A 142 -5.16 -9.28 -23.18
C PRO A 142 -5.46 -8.89 -21.74
N LEU A 143 -4.96 -7.73 -21.31
CA LEU A 143 -5.25 -7.18 -20.00
C LEU A 143 -6.34 -6.12 -20.12
N ARG A 144 -7.45 -6.29 -19.40
CA ARG A 144 -8.58 -5.35 -19.45
C ARG A 144 -8.41 -4.16 -18.52
N GLY A 145 -7.40 -4.17 -17.65
CA GLY A 145 -7.30 -3.22 -16.54
C GLY A 145 -8.42 -3.42 -15.53
N ASN A 146 -8.66 -2.40 -14.69
CA ASN A 146 -9.72 -2.42 -13.70
C ASN A 146 -10.83 -1.41 -14.09
N PRO A 147 -11.97 -1.86 -14.63
CA PRO A 147 -13.02 -0.96 -15.13
C PRO A 147 -13.67 -0.12 -14.02
N ASN A 148 -13.62 -0.56 -12.76
CA ASN A 148 -14.10 0.26 -11.62
C ASN A 148 -13.17 1.44 -11.28
N ARG A 149 -12.07 1.58 -12.03
CA ARG A 149 -10.99 2.57 -11.79
C ARG A 149 -10.63 3.35 -13.06
N LEU A 150 -10.96 2.82 -14.24
CA LEU A 150 -10.89 3.54 -15.50
C LEU A 150 -12.17 4.37 -15.61
N LEU A 151 -12.04 5.70 -15.58
CA LEU A 151 -13.16 6.60 -15.81
C LEU A 151 -13.74 6.30 -17.20
N VAL A 152 -14.91 5.67 -17.24
CA VAL A 152 -15.72 5.57 -18.46
C VAL A 152 -16.63 6.78 -18.42
N HIS A 153 -16.23 7.84 -19.12
CA HIS A 153 -17.16 8.90 -19.53
C HIS A 153 -17.76 8.52 -20.88
#